data_AF-A0A4Y2TNF6-F1
#
_entry.id   AF-A0A4Y2TNF6-F1
#
_cell.length_a   1.000
_cell.length_b   1.000
_cell.length_c   1.000
_cell.angle_alpha   90.00
_cell.angle_beta   90.00
_cell.angle_gamma   90.00
#
_symmetry.space_group_name_H-M   'P 1'
#
loop_
_entity.id
_entity.type
_entity.pdbx_description
1 polymer ?
#
loop_
_entity_poly.entity_id
_entity_poly.type
_entity_poly.pdbx_seq_one_letter_code
_entity_poly.pdbx_strand_id
1 'polypeptide(L)'
;MSFIERQLQTAVRNITCWANKNGFIISNQKTSCVHFCKIRGIHPHPEIFLKDTPIPVISEAKFLGIIFDEKLTFKPHILNLKRKCVKTLNLLKILSSTSWGANSQSLLKIYKSLILSKLDYGCMVYGSASKSVLQILDPVHHLGLRLASGAFRKSPVHT
;
A
#
# COMPACT_ATOMS: atom_id res chain seq x y z
N MET A 1 -15.25 -23.07 10.73
CA MET A 1 -15.65 -21.64 10.64
C MET A 1 -16.33 -21.18 11.92
N SER A 2 -17.37 -21.86 12.41
CA SER A 2 -18.15 -21.45 13.59
C SER A 2 -17.33 -21.14 14.86
N PHE A 3 -16.29 -21.91 15.18
CA PHE A 3 -15.44 -21.62 16.34
C PHE A 3 -14.69 -20.29 16.20
N ILE A 4 -14.05 -20.05 15.05
CA ILE A 4 -13.26 -18.83 14.79
C ILE A 4 -14.20 -17.62 14.76
N GLU A 5 -15.33 -17.75 14.09
CA GLU A 5 -16.36 -16.71 14.01
C GLU A 5 -16.87 -16.32 15.41
N ARG A 6 -17.16 -17.30 16.27
CA ARG A 6 -17.56 -17.06 17.67
C ARG A 6 -16.48 -16.34 18.47
N GLN A 7 -15.20 -16.70 18.28
CA GLN A 7 -14.09 -16.03 18.96
C GLN A 7 -13.94 -14.58 18.48
N LEU A 8 -14.02 -14.35 17.17
CA LEU A 8 -13.99 -13.00 16.59
C LEU A 8 -15.15 -12.15 17.07
N GLN A 9 -16.38 -12.69 17.08
CA GLN A 9 -17.56 -12.00 17.58
C GLN A 9 -17.42 -11.65 19.07
N THR A 10 -16.86 -12.56 19.88
CA THR A 10 -16.58 -12.30 21.29
C THR A 10 -15.56 -11.17 21.47
N ALA A 11 -14.49 -11.16 20.67
CA ALA A 11 -13.49 -10.10 20.68
C ALA A 11 -14.08 -8.74 20.28
N VAL A 12 -14.88 -8.69 19.20
CA VAL A 12 -15.58 -7.47 18.77
C VAL A 12 -16.51 -6.94 19.86
N ARG A 13 -17.25 -7.83 20.53
CA ARG A 13 -18.12 -7.46 21.66
C ARG A 13 -17.31 -6.88 22.83
N ASN A 14 -16.18 -7.49 23.18
CA ASN A 14 -15.32 -7.01 24.26
C ASN A 14 -14.74 -5.62 23.95
N ILE A 15 -14.27 -5.42 22.72
CA ILE A 15 -13.77 -4.12 22.24
C ILE A 15 -14.89 -3.07 22.28
N THR A 16 -16.09 -3.43 21.85
CA THR A 16 -17.25 -2.52 21.85
C THR A 16 -17.67 -2.14 23.28
N CYS A 17 -17.69 -3.11 24.20
CA CYS A 17 -17.98 -2.87 25.62
C CYS A 17 -16.93 -1.94 26.25
N TRP A 18 -15.65 -2.21 25.99
CA TRP A 18 -14.56 -1.35 26.45
C TRP A 18 -14.69 0.06 25.88
N ALA A 19 -14.96 0.21 24.58
CA ALA A 19 -15.14 1.51 23.93
C ALA A 19 -16.29 2.29 24.59
N ASN A 20 -17.45 1.67 24.77
CA ASN A 20 -18.61 2.30 25.41
C ASN A 20 -18.31 2.72 26.86
N LYS A 21 -17.64 1.86 27.64
CA LYS A 21 -17.25 2.17 29.02
C LYS A 21 -16.32 3.38 29.11
N ASN A 22 -15.50 3.61 28.09
CA ASN A 22 -14.57 4.75 28.02
C ASN A 22 -15.12 5.93 27.20
N GLY A 23 -16.39 5.92 26.80
CA GLY A 23 -17.02 7.02 26.06
C GLY A 23 -16.66 7.09 24.57
N PHE A 24 -16.11 6.03 23.98
CA PHE A 24 -15.82 5.94 22.55
C PHE A 24 -16.93 5.24 21.77
N ILE A 25 -17.17 5.70 20.53
CA ILE A 25 -18.13 5.09 19.59
C ILE A 25 -17.37 4.58 18.36
N ILE A 26 -17.50 3.29 18.08
CA ILE A 26 -16.92 2.65 16.89
C ILE A 26 -17.81 2.95 15.69
N SER A 27 -17.21 3.41 14.59
CA SER A 27 -17.93 3.73 13.35
C SER A 27 -18.09 2.49 12.48
N ASN A 28 -19.34 2.09 12.26
CA ASN A 28 -19.68 0.92 11.44
C ASN A 28 -19.25 1.12 9.97
N GLN A 29 -19.40 2.34 9.44
CA GLN A 29 -18.99 2.68 8.07
C GLN A 29 -17.48 2.56 7.81
N LYS A 30 -16.65 2.78 8.84
CA LYS A 30 -15.19 2.69 8.75
C LYS A 30 -14.66 1.30 9.10
N THR A 31 -15.53 0.42 9.61
CA THR A 31 -15.15 -0.93 10.06
C THR A 31 -15.42 -1.91 8.94
N SER A 32 -14.40 -2.66 8.56
CA SER A 32 -14.49 -3.72 7.56
C SER A 32 -13.66 -4.93 7.99
N CYS A 33 -14.01 -6.09 7.48
CA CYS A 33 -13.27 -7.32 7.71
C CYS A 33 -12.49 -7.68 6.43
N VAL A 34 -11.23 -8.05 6.57
CA VAL A 34 -10.46 -8.68 5.50
C VAL A 34 -10.06 -10.07 5.98
N HIS A 35 -10.50 -11.08 5.25
CA HIS A 35 -10.16 -12.46 5.56
C HIS A 35 -8.87 -12.84 4.82
N PHE A 36 -7.75 -12.87 5.54
CA PHE A 36 -6.47 -13.25 4.96
C PHE A 36 -6.36 -14.77 4.80
N CYS A 37 -6.38 -15.24 3.55
CA CYS A 37 -6.32 -16.68 3.27
C CYS A 37 -5.60 -16.95 1.94
N LYS A 38 -4.70 -17.95 1.94
CA LYS A 38 -4.00 -18.44 0.74
C LYS A 38 -4.59 -19.74 0.19
N ILE A 39 -5.56 -20.32 0.88
CA ILE A 39 -6.21 -21.57 0.47
C ILE A 39 -7.01 -21.29 -0.80
N ARG A 40 -6.92 -22.24 -1.75
CA ARG A 40 -7.68 -22.19 -3.00
C ARG A 40 -9.00 -22.92 -2.79
N GLY A 41 -10.09 -22.34 -3.29
CA GLY A 41 -11.43 -22.91 -3.20
C GLY A 41 -12.44 -21.93 -2.61
N ILE A 42 -13.68 -22.39 -2.47
CA ILE A 42 -14.74 -21.62 -1.82
C ILE A 42 -14.57 -21.77 -0.31
N HIS A 43 -14.33 -20.66 0.36
CA HIS A 43 -14.35 -20.59 1.81
C HIS A 43 -15.43 -19.58 2.20
N PRO A 44 -16.42 -19.96 3.03
CA PRO A 44 -17.44 -19.02 3.45
C PRO A 44 -16.80 -17.84 4.18
N HIS A 45 -17.31 -16.65 3.94
CA HIS A 45 -16.89 -15.46 4.68
C HIS A 45 -17.46 -15.53 6.11
N PRO A 46 -16.70 -15.09 7.13
CA PRO A 46 -17.24 -15.02 8.48
C PRO A 46 -18.33 -13.95 8.57
N GLU A 47 -19.42 -14.26 9.25
CA GLU A 47 -20.47 -13.29 9.57
C GLU A 47 -20.18 -12.68 10.95
N ILE A 48 -19.78 -11.41 10.96
CA ILE A 48 -19.41 -10.69 12.19
C ILE A 48 -20.27 -9.44 12.28
N PHE A 49 -20.83 -9.19 13.45
CA PHE A 49 -21.73 -8.07 13.71
C PHE A 49 -21.08 -7.07 14.65
N LEU A 50 -21.16 -5.79 14.29
CA LEU A 50 -20.88 -4.69 15.20
C LEU A 50 -22.21 -4.11 15.69
N LYS A 51 -22.56 -4.43 16.93
CA LYS A 51 -23.93 -4.25 17.47
C LYS A 51 -24.91 -5.07 16.61
N ASP A 52 -25.83 -4.42 15.90
CA ASP A 52 -26.85 -5.07 15.06
C ASP A 52 -26.57 -4.97 13.56
N THR A 53 -25.41 -4.44 13.15
CA THR A 53 -25.07 -4.31 11.73
C THR A 53 -23.96 -5.29 11.34
N PRO A 54 -24.08 -6.01 10.21
CA PRO A 54 -23.01 -6.87 9.72
C PRO A 54 -21.82 -6.02 9.27
N ILE A 55 -20.61 -6.45 9.63
CA ILE A 55 -19.36 -5.86 9.15
C ILE A 55 -19.12 -6.35 7.72
N PRO A 56 -18.95 -5.46 6.72
CA PRO A 56 -18.71 -5.89 5.35
C PRO A 56 -17.34 -6.57 5.25
N VAL A 57 -17.33 -7.74 4.61
CA VAL A 57 -16.09 -8.43 4.26
C VAL A 57 -15.63 -7.93 2.89
N ILE A 58 -14.40 -7.40 2.83
CA ILE A 58 -13.82 -6.79 1.63
C ILE A 58 -12.51 -7.48 1.25
N SER A 59 -12.19 -7.48 -0.04
CA SER A 59 -10.99 -8.13 -0.58
C SER A 59 -9.71 -7.30 -0.39
N GLU A 60 -9.85 -5.98 -0.26
CA GLU A 60 -8.73 -5.08 0.00
C GLU A 60 -9.09 -4.00 1.03
N ALA A 61 -8.19 -3.72 1.96
CA ALA A 61 -8.34 -2.64 2.93
C ALA A 61 -7.05 -1.81 3.04
N LYS A 62 -7.22 -0.51 3.27
CA LYS A 62 -6.09 0.40 3.51
C LYS A 62 -5.88 0.57 5.01
N PHE A 63 -4.70 0.19 5.50
CA PHE A 63 -4.28 0.36 6.87
C PHE A 63 -2.94 1.10 6.92
N LEU A 64 -2.88 2.21 7.67
CA LEU A 64 -1.70 3.08 7.78
C LEU A 64 -1.03 3.36 6.42
N GLY A 65 -1.82 3.79 5.42
CA GLY A 65 -1.28 4.13 4.10
C GLY A 65 -1.00 2.95 3.15
N ILE A 66 -0.92 1.72 3.67
CA ILE A 66 -0.63 0.49 2.92
C ILE A 66 -1.94 -0.22 2.57
N ILE A 67 -2.01 -0.85 1.39
CA ILE A 67 -3.19 -1.61 0.95
C ILE A 67 -2.90 -3.08 1.15
N PHE A 68 -3.71 -3.75 1.95
CA PHE A 68 -3.64 -5.18 2.19
C PHE A 68 -4.73 -5.86 1.38
N ASP A 69 -4.35 -6.82 0.54
CA ASP A 69 -5.26 -7.71 -0.17
C ASP A 69 -5.45 -9.02 0.59
N GLU A 70 -6.57 -9.71 0.36
CA GLU A 70 -6.94 -10.99 0.98
C GLU A 70 -5.83 -12.07 0.91
N LYS A 71 -4.96 -12.02 -0.11
CA LYS A 71 -3.87 -13.00 -0.31
C LYS A 71 -2.51 -12.49 0.19
N LEU A 72 -2.46 -11.26 0.71
CA LEU A 72 -1.24 -10.56 1.11
C LEU A 72 -0.17 -10.56 -0.02
N THR A 73 -0.61 -10.40 -1.27
CA THR A 73 0.28 -10.29 -2.43
C THR A 73 0.85 -8.88 -2.58
N PHE A 74 0.20 -7.88 -1.99
CA PHE A 74 0.50 -6.45 -2.11
C PHE A 74 0.50 -5.91 -3.54
N LYS A 75 0.00 -6.67 -4.51
CA LYS A 75 -0.08 -6.24 -5.92
C LYS A 75 -0.92 -4.96 -6.09
N PRO A 76 -2.12 -4.83 -5.48
CA PRO A 76 -2.89 -3.59 -5.55
C PRO A 76 -2.14 -2.39 -4.97
N HIS A 77 -1.43 -2.60 -3.85
CA HIS A 77 -0.59 -1.57 -3.22
C HIS A 77 0.51 -1.10 -4.17
N ILE A 78 1.28 -2.03 -4.72
CA ILE A 78 2.43 -1.73 -5.60
C ILE A 78 1.97 -1.04 -6.88
N LEU A 79 0.84 -1.44 -7.47
CA LEU A 79 0.27 -0.76 -8.63
C LEU A 79 -0.20 0.67 -8.31
N ASN A 80 -0.80 0.88 -7.13
CA ASN A 80 -1.16 2.21 -6.67
C ASN A 80 0.08 3.09 -6.41
N LEU A 81 1.11 2.52 -5.78
CA LEU A 81 2.38 3.18 -5.50
C LEU A 81 3.09 3.60 -6.79
N LYS A 82 3.17 2.70 -7.78
CA LYS A 82 3.67 3.01 -9.13
C LYS A 82 2.91 4.18 -9.74
N ARG A 83 1.57 4.16 -9.74
CA ARG A 83 0.75 5.26 -10.28
C ARG A 83 1.07 6.60 -9.63
N LYS A 84 1.21 6.62 -8.29
CA LYS A 84 1.59 7.84 -7.55
C LYS A 84 2.98 8.34 -7.93
N CYS A 85 3.95 7.43 -8.05
CA CYS A 85 5.33 7.79 -8.38
C CYS A 85 5.48 8.25 -9.83
N VAL A 86 4.76 7.64 -10.78
CA VAL A 86 4.75 8.07 -12.20
C VAL A 86 4.26 9.51 -12.35
N LYS A 87 3.23 9.92 -11.60
CA LYS A 87 2.77 11.32 -11.59
C LYS A 87 3.89 12.27 -11.16
N THR A 88 4.62 11.92 -10.10
CA THR A 88 5.76 12.71 -9.60
C THR A 88 6.96 12.67 -10.56
N LEU A 89 7.21 11.55 -11.23
CA LEU A 89 8.25 11.44 -12.25
C LEU A 89 8.01 12.39 -13.42
N ASN A 90 6.76 12.64 -13.80
CA ASN A 90 6.48 13.61 -14.86
C ASN A 90 6.88 15.04 -14.47
N LEU A 91 6.73 15.42 -13.19
CA LEU A 91 7.27 16.68 -12.70
C LEU A 91 8.80 16.70 -12.78
N LEU A 92 9.45 15.61 -12.35
CA LEU A 92 10.92 15.50 -12.44
C LEU A 92 11.42 15.57 -13.89
N LYS A 93 10.68 15.02 -14.86
CA LYS A 93 10.98 15.14 -16.30
C LYS A 93 10.94 16.58 -16.78
N ILE A 94 9.95 17.37 -16.33
CA ILE A 94 9.84 18.79 -16.70
C ILE A 94 11.03 19.57 -16.12
N LEU A 95 11.36 19.32 -14.85
CA LEU A 95 12.46 20.00 -14.16
C LEU A 95 13.85 19.60 -14.67
N SER A 96 13.98 18.43 -15.31
CA SER A 96 15.24 17.93 -15.89
C SER A 96 15.45 18.36 -17.35
N SER A 97 14.68 19.36 -17.84
CA SER A 97 14.86 19.93 -19.17
C SER A 97 16.30 20.43 -19.40
N THR A 98 16.85 20.24 -20.59
CA THR A 98 18.23 20.63 -20.91
C THR A 98 18.41 22.13 -21.14
N SER A 99 17.33 22.88 -21.43
CA SER A 99 17.40 24.32 -21.73
C SER A 99 17.26 25.22 -20.50
N TRP A 100 16.42 24.83 -19.54
CA TRP A 100 16.10 25.60 -18.31
C TRP A 100 15.98 24.72 -17.06
N GLY A 101 16.54 23.51 -17.08
CA GLY A 101 16.39 22.55 -15.99
C GLY A 101 17.22 22.87 -14.76
N ALA A 102 16.83 22.23 -13.66
CA ALA A 102 17.54 22.31 -12.40
C ALA A 102 18.86 21.52 -12.45
N ASN A 103 19.81 21.89 -11.59
CA ASN A 103 21.05 21.13 -11.45
C ASN A 103 20.82 19.71 -10.89
N SER A 104 21.73 18.79 -11.21
CA SER A 104 21.65 17.37 -10.81
C SER A 104 21.46 17.19 -9.30
N GLN A 105 22.13 18.00 -8.47
CA GLN A 105 22.02 17.92 -7.02
C GLN A 105 20.60 18.28 -6.52
N SER A 106 19.96 19.29 -7.09
CA SER A 106 18.58 19.65 -6.75
C SER A 106 17.60 18.61 -7.26
N LEU A 107 17.78 18.11 -8.48
CA LEU A 107 16.94 17.04 -9.01
C LEU A 107 17.03 15.77 -8.17
N LEU A 108 18.23 15.41 -7.69
CA LEU A 108 18.43 14.28 -6.79
C LEU A 108 17.74 14.49 -5.44
N LYS A 109 17.80 15.70 -4.87
CA LYS A 109 17.05 16.04 -3.66
C LYS A 109 15.55 15.87 -3.86
N ILE A 110 15.01 16.39 -4.97
CA ILE A 110 13.59 16.30 -5.33
C ILE A 110 13.17 14.83 -5.53
N TYR A 111 13.98 14.05 -6.23
CA TYR A 111 13.76 12.62 -6.41
C TYR A 111 13.70 11.89 -5.05
N LYS A 112 14.69 12.12 -4.17
CA LYS A 112 14.73 11.49 -2.85
C LYS A 112 13.51 11.88 -2.00
N SER A 113 13.17 13.16 -1.98
CA SER A 113 12.08 13.68 -1.14
C SER A 113 10.69 13.30 -1.62
N LEU A 114 10.45 13.13 -2.93
CA LEU A 114 9.10 12.93 -3.48
C LEU A 114 8.83 11.54 -4.04
N ILE A 115 9.86 10.82 -4.49
CA ILE A 115 9.73 9.48 -5.08
C ILE A 115 10.29 8.44 -4.11
N LEU A 116 11.56 8.57 -3.70
CA LEU A 116 12.19 7.57 -2.83
C LEU A 116 11.46 7.46 -1.49
N SER A 117 11.09 8.59 -0.87
CA SER A 117 10.28 8.62 0.36
C SER A 117 8.97 7.81 0.27
N LYS A 118 8.33 7.77 -0.92
CA LYS A 118 7.11 6.96 -1.14
C LYS A 118 7.41 5.47 -1.31
N LEU A 119 8.55 5.15 -1.91
CA LEU A 119 9.05 3.78 -2.08
C LEU A 119 9.64 3.20 -0.79
N ASP A 120 10.11 4.06 0.12
CA ASP A 120 10.62 3.62 1.42
C ASP A 120 9.47 3.41 2.42
N TYR A 121 8.39 4.19 2.28
CA TYR A 121 7.24 4.07 3.17
C TYR A 121 6.54 2.71 3.01
N GLY A 122 6.64 1.88 4.06
CA GLY A 122 5.99 0.56 4.08
C GLY A 122 6.76 -0.54 3.34
N CYS A 123 7.99 -0.27 2.90
CA CYS A 123 8.83 -1.27 2.20
C CYS A 123 9.08 -2.52 3.05
N MET A 124 9.18 -2.37 4.38
CA MET A 124 9.30 -3.48 5.32
C MET A 124 8.08 -4.41 5.32
N VAL A 125 6.91 -3.90 4.92
CA VAL A 125 5.66 -4.66 4.89
C VAL A 125 5.45 -5.26 3.51
N TYR A 126 5.36 -4.44 2.46
CA TYR A 126 5.10 -4.96 1.11
C TYR A 126 6.34 -5.62 0.48
N GLY A 127 7.53 -5.46 1.07
CA GLY A 127 8.76 -6.12 0.63
C GLY A 127 8.69 -7.64 0.68
N SER A 128 7.70 -8.22 1.39
CA SER A 128 7.40 -9.65 1.35
C SER A 128 6.67 -10.11 0.09
N ALA A 129 6.29 -9.19 -0.80
CA ALA A 129 5.66 -9.52 -2.08
C ALA A 129 6.62 -10.32 -2.98
N SER A 130 6.09 -11.01 -3.99
CA SER A 130 6.93 -11.77 -4.91
C SER A 130 7.87 -10.84 -5.68
N LYS A 131 9.07 -11.35 -6.02
CA LYS A 131 10.07 -10.60 -6.81
C LYS A 131 9.47 -9.98 -8.07
N SER A 132 8.65 -10.73 -8.80
CA SER A 132 7.95 -10.26 -10.00
C SER A 132 7.02 -9.07 -9.76
N VAL A 133 6.39 -8.98 -8.59
CA VAL A 133 5.52 -7.86 -8.23
C VAL A 133 6.36 -6.67 -7.78
N LEU A 134 7.44 -6.89 -7.02
CA LEU A 134 8.36 -5.82 -6.60
C LEU A 134 9.05 -5.15 -7.80
N GLN A 135 9.47 -5.95 -8.81
CA GLN A 135 10.10 -5.47 -10.05
C GLN A 135 9.23 -4.49 -10.85
N ILE A 136 7.94 -4.37 -10.54
CA ILE A 136 7.06 -3.35 -11.14
C ILE A 136 7.50 -1.92 -10.77
N LEU A 137 8.19 -1.74 -9.63
CA LEU A 137 8.69 -0.45 -9.14
C LEU A 137 10.06 -0.08 -9.72
N ASP A 138 10.88 -1.04 -10.14
CA ASP A 138 12.25 -0.79 -10.63
C ASP A 138 12.29 0.23 -11.78
N PRO A 139 11.41 0.18 -12.81
CA PRO A 139 11.43 1.17 -13.88
C PRO A 139 11.19 2.60 -13.39
N VAL A 140 10.41 2.77 -12.33
CA VAL A 140 10.15 4.09 -11.71
C VAL A 140 11.43 4.57 -11.02
N HIS A 141 12.06 3.69 -10.22
CA HIS A 141 13.28 4.00 -9.50
C HIS A 141 14.43 4.36 -10.46
N HIS A 142 14.69 3.51 -11.46
CA HIS A 142 15.74 3.70 -12.46
C HIS A 142 15.52 4.95 -13.31
N LEU A 143 14.28 5.21 -13.76
CA LEU A 143 13.99 6.40 -14.53
C LEU A 143 14.20 7.67 -13.70
N GLY A 144 13.79 7.67 -12.43
CA GLY A 144 14.00 8.80 -11.52
C GLY A 144 15.48 9.12 -11.33
N LEU A 145 16.32 8.10 -11.12
CA LEU A 145 17.76 8.27 -10.99
C LEU A 145 18.40 8.79 -12.27
N ARG A 146 18.05 8.24 -13.45
CA ARG A 146 18.60 8.71 -14.73
C ARG A 146 18.26 10.18 -15.01
N LEU A 147 17.02 10.58 -14.70
CA LEU A 147 16.60 11.98 -14.84
C LEU A 147 17.33 12.89 -13.87
N ALA A 148 17.52 12.46 -12.62
CA ALA A 148 18.22 13.24 -11.62
C ALA A 148 19.72 13.37 -11.90
N SER A 149 20.37 12.31 -12.36
CA SER A 149 21.80 12.29 -12.64
C SER A 149 22.18 12.82 -14.03
N GLY A 150 21.20 13.02 -14.92
CA GLY A 150 21.46 13.34 -16.33
C GLY A 150 22.01 12.18 -17.15
N ALA A 151 21.92 10.94 -16.66
CA ALA A 151 22.42 9.76 -17.36
C ALA A 151 21.60 9.45 -18.61
N PHE A 152 22.23 8.83 -19.62
CA PHE A 152 21.54 8.44 -20.84
C PHE A 152 20.38 7.49 -20.55
N ARG A 153 19.34 7.55 -21.37
CA ARG A 153 18.16 6.68 -21.24
C ARG A 153 18.52 5.18 -21.27
N LYS A 154 19.59 4.83 -21.99
CA LYS A 154 20.12 3.46 -22.14
C LYS A 154 21.20 3.10 -21.12
N SER A 155 21.52 3.96 -20.15
CA SER A 155 22.52 3.65 -19.13
C SER A 155 22.15 2.36 -18.40
N PRO A 156 23.09 1.39 -18.29
CA PRO A 156 22.82 0.10 -17.68
C PRO A 156 22.40 0.27 -16.22
N VAL A 157 21.57 -0.64 -15.74
CA VAL A 157 21.17 -0.75 -14.33
C VAL A 157 21.76 -2.05 -13.82
N HIS A 158 22.47 -1.98 -12.71
CA HIS A 158 22.96 -3.19 -12.06
C HIS A 158 21.79 -3.81 -11.30
N THR A 159 21.43 -5.03 -11.69
CA THR A 159 20.42 -5.87 -11.02
C THR A 159 21.04 -6.65 -9.88
#